data_AF-A0A5J4R3P2-F1
#
_entry.id   AF-A0A5J4R3P2-F1
#
_cell.length_a   1.000
_cell.length_b   1.000
_cell.length_c   1.000
_cell.angle_alpha   90.00
_cell.angle_beta   90.00
_cell.angle_gamma   90.00
#
_symmetry.space_group_name_H-M   'P 1'
#
loop_
_entity.id
_entity.type
_entity.pdbx_description
1 polymer ?
#
loop_
_entity_poly.entity_id
_entity_poly.type
_entity_poly.pdbx_seq_one_letter_code
_entity_poly.pdbx_strand_id
1 'polypeptide(L)'
;MNAGSRYPCGVRDILHVTGLLINGDTLDVFVCHFPSRLEGVKKTEPYRLFAAQTLRDVADSLFAIRLRPQILIMGDLNDYPRDKSVTEILAAVAPDSYPERNRLYHLLDRKAEKAEYGSYKYRGKWELL
;
A
#
# COMPACT_ATOMS: atom_id res chain seq x y z
N MET A 1 10.87 -26.70 21.15
CA MET A 1 11.56 -25.46 20.72
C MET A 1 10.62 -24.75 19.77
N ASN A 2 9.97 -23.67 20.21
CA ASN A 2 9.04 -22.92 19.37
C ASN A 2 9.82 -22.21 18.28
N ALA A 3 9.42 -22.41 17.03
CA ALA A 3 9.90 -21.64 15.90
C ALA A 3 9.52 -20.17 16.12
N GLY A 4 10.47 -19.38 16.61
CA GLY A 4 10.31 -17.93 16.72
C GLY A 4 10.01 -17.37 15.33
N SER A 5 8.91 -16.63 15.23
CA SER A 5 8.55 -15.87 14.03
C SER A 5 9.76 -15.08 13.51
N ARG A 6 10.10 -15.25 12.23
CA ARG A 6 11.21 -14.54 11.56
C ARG A 6 10.97 -13.03 11.41
N TYR A 7 9.86 -12.52 11.91
CA TYR A 7 9.42 -11.16 11.69
C TYR A 7 9.32 -10.38 13.00
N PRO A 8 9.64 -9.07 12.98
CA PRO A 8 9.48 -8.22 14.15
C PRO A 8 8.02 -8.26 14.65
N CYS A 9 7.84 -8.37 15.97
CA CYS A 9 6.53 -8.37 16.61
C CYS A 9 5.72 -7.15 16.14
N GLY A 10 4.66 -7.38 15.36
CA GLY A 10 3.73 -6.34 14.91
C GLY A 10 3.50 -6.27 13.40
N VAL A 11 4.32 -6.90 12.56
CA VAL A 11 4.03 -6.96 11.10
C VAL A 11 2.93 -7.98 10.81
N ARG A 12 2.10 -7.66 9.82
CA ARG A 12 0.96 -8.48 9.38
C ARG A 12 1.20 -9.00 7.97
N ASP A 13 0.56 -10.11 7.64
CA ASP A 13 0.68 -10.71 6.31
C ASP A 13 0.04 -9.83 5.23
N ILE A 14 0.60 -9.89 4.02
CA ILE A 14 0.04 -9.30 2.80
C ILE A 14 -0.49 -10.45 1.95
N LEU A 15 -1.76 -10.38 1.57
CA LEU A 15 -2.35 -11.35 0.65
C LEU A 15 -2.10 -10.89 -0.79
N HIS A 16 -1.39 -11.72 -1.57
CA HIS A 16 -1.22 -11.53 -3.01
C HIS A 16 -2.07 -12.56 -3.75
N VAL A 17 -2.97 -12.08 -4.60
CA VAL A 17 -3.82 -12.90 -5.46
C VAL A 17 -3.52 -12.55 -6.92
N THR A 18 -3.36 -13.56 -7.76
CA THR A 18 -3.19 -13.39 -9.20
C THR A 18 -4.36 -14.06 -9.92
N GLY A 19 -4.95 -13.38 -10.90
CA GLY A 19 -6.07 -13.89 -11.67
C GLY A 19 -6.05 -13.41 -13.12
N LEU A 20 -6.75 -14.16 -13.98
CA LEU A 20 -6.95 -13.79 -15.37
C LEU A 20 -8.20 -12.94 -15.52
N LEU A 21 -8.06 -11.83 -16.25
CA LEU A 21 -9.16 -10.97 -16.66
C LEU A 21 -9.83 -11.54 -17.91
N ILE A 22 -11.06 -11.07 -18.20
CA ILE A 22 -11.85 -11.54 -19.35
C ILE A 22 -11.17 -11.28 -20.71
N ASN A 23 -10.24 -10.33 -20.75
CA ASN A 23 -9.44 -10.01 -21.92
C ASN A 23 -8.19 -10.91 -22.07
N GLY A 24 -8.02 -11.90 -21.19
CA GLY A 24 -6.88 -12.82 -21.18
C GLY A 24 -5.62 -12.27 -20.53
N ASP A 25 -5.64 -11.04 -20.00
CA ASP A 25 -4.50 -10.46 -19.29
C ASP A 25 -4.53 -10.82 -17.78
N THR A 26 -3.43 -10.58 -17.08
CA THR A 26 -3.28 -10.94 -15.66
C THR A 26 -3.37 -9.73 -14.74
N LEU A 27 -4.19 -9.82 -13.70
CA LEU A 27 -4.28 -8.84 -12.62
C LEU A 27 -3.68 -9.42 -11.33
N ASP A 28 -2.77 -8.68 -10.71
CA ASP A 28 -2.33 -8.91 -9.33
C ASP A 28 -3.07 -7.99 -8.39
N VAL A 29 -3.66 -8.56 -7.34
CA VAL A 29 -4.29 -7.82 -6.26
C VAL A 29 -3.53 -8.10 -4.96
N PHE A 30 -3.05 -7.03 -4.35
CA PHE A 30 -2.48 -7.05 -3.01
C PHE A 30 -3.51 -6.48 -2.04
N VAL A 31 -3.87 -7.28 -1.03
CA VAL A 31 -4.71 -6.86 0.09
C VAL A 31 -3.84 -6.69 1.32
N CYS A 32 -3.74 -5.47 1.80
CA CYS A 32 -2.86 -5.06 2.88
C CYS A 32 -3.67 -4.69 4.13
N HIS A 33 -3.12 -5.00 5.29
CA HIS A 33 -3.53 -4.42 6.57
C HIS A 33 -2.27 -4.12 7.37
N PHE A 34 -1.78 -2.89 7.29
CA PHE A 34 -0.54 -2.51 7.94
C PHE A 34 -0.68 -2.37 9.46
N PRO A 35 0.44 -2.40 10.20
CA PRO A 35 0.44 -2.22 11.65
C PRO A 35 -0.23 -0.92 12.12
N SER A 36 -1.20 -1.05 13.02
CA SER A 36 -1.98 0.08 13.57
C SER A 36 -1.11 1.13 14.27
N ARG A 37 -1.60 2.37 14.34
CA ARG A 37 -0.97 3.50 15.05
C ARG A 37 -1.25 3.54 16.54
N LEU A 38 -2.14 2.68 17.07
CA LEU A 38 -2.64 2.76 18.45
C LEU A 38 -1.55 2.66 19.51
N GLU A 39 -0.48 1.89 19.26
CA GLU A 39 0.66 1.77 20.19
C GLU A 39 1.67 2.93 20.10
N GLY A 40 1.31 3.98 19.35
CA GLY A 40 2.13 5.16 19.12
C GLY A 40 2.81 5.13 17.75
N VAL A 41 2.72 6.25 17.03
CA VAL A 41 3.23 6.40 15.66
C VAL A 41 4.72 6.04 15.58
N LYS A 42 5.57 6.61 16.44
CA LYS A 42 7.03 6.36 16.44
C LYS A 42 7.40 4.89 16.65
N LYS A 43 6.63 4.17 17.48
CA LYS A 43 6.88 2.76 17.78
C LYS A 43 6.49 1.87 16.60
N THR A 44 5.39 2.21 15.94
CA THR A 44 4.74 1.36 14.93
C THR A 44 5.14 1.70 13.50
N GLU A 45 5.67 2.90 13.25
CA GLU A 45 6.12 3.37 11.94
C GLU A 45 7.17 2.43 11.31
N PRO A 46 8.24 1.98 11.99
CA PRO A 46 9.20 1.07 11.38
C PRO A 46 8.57 -0.21 10.82
N TYR A 47 7.51 -0.73 11.45
CA TYR A 47 6.81 -1.91 10.98
C TYR A 47 5.95 -1.62 9.74
N ARG A 48 5.34 -0.42 9.65
CA ARG A 48 4.63 0.02 8.43
C ARG A 48 5.60 0.26 7.28
N LEU A 49 6.76 0.87 7.54
CA LEU A 49 7.79 1.05 6.53
C LEU A 49 8.31 -0.31 6.03
N PHE A 50 8.53 -1.28 6.92
CA PHE A 50 8.91 -2.63 6.53
C PHE A 50 7.85 -3.34 5.68
N ALA A 51 6.56 -3.22 6.05
CA ALA A 51 5.46 -3.78 5.27
C ALA A 51 5.35 -3.13 3.88
N ALA A 52 5.49 -1.80 3.80
CA ALA A 52 5.54 -1.06 2.55
C ALA A 52 6.72 -1.47 1.67
N GLN A 53 7.90 -1.68 2.26
CA GLN A 53 9.08 -2.12 1.53
C GLN A 53 8.87 -3.52 0.96
N THR A 54 8.34 -4.45 1.77
CA THR A 54 8.02 -5.81 1.32
C THR A 54 7.06 -5.78 0.14
N LEU A 55 6.00 -4.96 0.22
CA LEU A 55 5.04 -4.78 -0.86
C LEU A 55 5.71 -4.20 -2.12
N ARG A 56 6.58 -3.21 -1.94
CA ARG A 56 7.31 -2.57 -3.04
C ARG A 56 8.24 -3.54 -3.75
N ASP A 57 9.00 -4.34 -3.01
CA ASP A 57 9.93 -5.32 -3.56
C ASP A 57 9.20 -6.36 -4.44
N VAL A 58 8.02 -6.81 -4.01
CA VAL A 58 7.20 -7.74 -4.81
C VAL A 58 6.63 -7.03 -6.05
N ALA A 59 6.14 -5.80 -5.92
CA ALA A 59 5.65 -5.03 -7.07
C ALA A 59 6.76 -4.76 -8.11
N ASP A 60 7.96 -4.39 -7.68
CA ASP A 60 9.11 -4.18 -8.55
C ASP A 60 9.55 -5.49 -9.24
N SER A 61 9.48 -6.62 -8.53
CA SER A 61 9.70 -7.94 -9.14
C SER A 61 8.69 -8.22 -10.27
N LEU A 62 7.40 -7.91 -10.06
CA LEU A 62 6.38 -8.05 -11.08
C LEU A 62 6.60 -7.11 -12.27
N PHE A 63 7.03 -5.86 -12.01
CA PHE A 63 7.42 -4.90 -13.04
C PHE A 63 8.61 -5.38 -13.89
N ALA A 64 9.54 -6.13 -13.31
CA ALA A 64 10.70 -6.65 -14.01
C ALA A 64 10.38 -7.86 -14.91
N ILE A 65 9.47 -8.74 -14.48
CA ILE A 65 9.20 -10.00 -15.19
C ILE A 65 8.02 -9.94 -16.17
N ARG A 66 7.13 -8.95 -16.07
CA ARG A 66 5.92 -8.85 -16.91
C ARG A 66 5.99 -7.69 -17.89
N LEU A 67 5.50 -7.90 -19.11
CA LEU A 67 5.49 -6.87 -20.16
C LEU A 67 4.49 -5.74 -19.86
N ARG A 68 3.30 -6.08 -19.34
CA ARG A 68 2.20 -5.14 -19.04
C ARG A 68 1.59 -5.47 -17.67
N PRO A 69 2.33 -5.24 -16.58
CA PRO A 69 1.87 -5.59 -15.24
C PRO A 69 0.63 -4.76 -14.87
N GLN A 70 -0.45 -5.42 -14.48
CA GLN A 70 -1.62 -4.78 -13.88
C GLN A 70 -1.62 -5.13 -12.39
N ILE A 71 -1.33 -4.14 -11.55
CA ILE A 71 -1.18 -4.32 -10.11
C ILE A 71 -2.18 -3.39 -9.40
N LEU A 72 -3.01 -3.97 -8.54
CA LEU A 72 -3.88 -3.25 -7.62
C LEU A 72 -3.41 -3.50 -6.19
N ILE A 73 -3.04 -2.43 -5.49
CA ILE A 73 -2.73 -2.47 -4.06
C ILE A 73 -3.89 -1.81 -3.33
N MET A 74 -4.49 -2.51 -2.37
CA MET A 74 -5.63 -2.02 -1.62
C MET A 74 -5.64 -2.55 -0.18
N GLY A 75 -6.50 -1.96 0.66
CA GLY A 75 -6.69 -2.35 2.04
C GLY A 75 -6.50 -1.17 2.99
N ASP A 76 -6.10 -1.45 4.23
CA ASP A 76 -5.88 -0.45 5.27
C ASP A 76 -4.36 -0.32 5.52
N LEU A 77 -3.76 0.76 5.03
CA LEU A 77 -2.32 1.01 5.21
C LEU A 77 -2.02 1.62 6.59
N ASN A 78 -3.05 1.99 7.37
CA ASN A 78 -2.89 2.67 8.66
C ASN A 78 -1.90 3.85 8.57
N ASP A 79 -1.74 4.45 7.40
CA ASP A 79 -0.85 5.56 7.09
C ASP A 79 -1.60 6.53 6.19
N TYR A 80 -1.38 7.82 6.40
CA TYR A 80 -2.00 8.85 5.59
C TYR A 80 -1.35 8.92 4.21
N PRO A 81 -2.04 9.46 3.20
CA PRO A 81 -1.51 9.58 1.84
C PRO A 81 -0.18 10.35 1.72
N ARG A 82 0.19 11.12 2.75
CA ARG A 82 1.44 11.92 2.79
C ARG A 82 2.54 11.28 3.64
N ASP A 83 2.28 10.15 4.29
CA ASP A 83 3.27 9.46 5.11
C ASP A 83 4.28 8.67 4.27
N LYS A 84 5.45 8.39 4.86
CA LYS A 84 6.63 7.86 4.17
C LYS A 84 6.39 6.50 3.50
N SER A 85 5.56 5.64 4.10
CA SER A 85 5.22 4.35 3.49
C SER A 85 4.59 4.51 2.11
N VAL A 86 3.74 5.54 1.93
CA VAL A 86 3.05 5.84 0.67
C VAL A 86 3.93 6.64 -0.28
N THR A 87 4.51 7.74 0.21
CA THR A 87 5.18 8.74 -0.64
C THR A 87 6.65 8.43 -0.94
N GLU A 88 7.38 7.83 0.01
CA GLU A 88 8.82 7.55 -0.13
C GLU A 88 9.08 6.10 -0.54
N ILE A 89 8.41 5.12 0.11
CA ILE A 89 8.68 3.69 -0.10
C ILE A 89 7.89 3.13 -1.28
N LEU A 90 6.55 3.16 -1.20
CA LEU A 90 5.72 2.80 -2.35
C LEU A 90 5.93 3.79 -3.52
N ALA A 91 6.40 5.01 -3.21
CA ALA A 91 6.61 6.08 -4.17
C ALA A 91 5.38 6.34 -5.05
N ALA A 92 4.19 6.16 -4.45
CA ALA A 92 2.93 6.29 -5.14
C ALA A 92 2.60 7.78 -5.31
N VAL A 93 2.30 8.19 -6.53
CA VAL A 93 2.00 9.59 -6.85
C VAL A 93 0.59 9.78 -7.38
N ALA A 94 0.11 11.03 -7.41
CA ALA A 94 -1.12 11.34 -8.11
C ALA A 94 -1.01 10.93 -9.59
N PRO A 95 -2.04 10.30 -10.18
CA PRO A 95 -2.10 10.08 -11.62
C PRO A 95 -1.98 11.41 -12.37
N ASP A 96 -1.22 11.43 -13.45
CA ASP A 96 -1.19 12.53 -14.42
C ASP A 96 -1.99 12.14 -15.68
N SER A 97 -1.91 12.95 -16.73
CA SER A 97 -2.59 12.67 -18.00
C SER A 97 -1.92 11.54 -18.80
N TYR A 98 -0.67 11.18 -18.48
CA TYR A 98 0.16 10.26 -19.26
C TYR A 98 0.95 9.34 -18.31
N PRO A 99 0.28 8.38 -17.66
CA PRO A 99 0.92 7.56 -16.66
C PRO A 99 2.04 6.69 -17.26
N GLU A 100 3.22 6.76 -16.64
CA GLU A 100 4.33 5.85 -16.82
C GLU A 100 3.95 4.39 -16.49
N ARG A 101 4.47 3.43 -17.26
CA ARG A 101 4.07 2.02 -17.21
C ARG A 101 4.40 1.30 -15.89
N ASN A 102 5.58 1.56 -15.32
CA ASN A 102 6.10 0.81 -14.16
C ASN A 102 6.17 1.70 -12.92
N ARG A 103 5.06 2.40 -12.66
CA ARG A 103 4.94 3.35 -11.56
C ARG A 103 3.65 3.08 -10.80
N LEU A 104 3.71 3.21 -9.49
CA LEU A 104 2.55 3.12 -8.63
C LEU A 104 1.85 4.49 -8.55
N TYR A 105 0.52 4.46 -8.59
CA TYR A 105 -0.30 5.66 -8.50
C TYR A 105 -1.27 5.56 -7.34
N HIS A 106 -1.38 6.62 -6.56
CA HIS A 106 -2.36 6.75 -5.50
C HIS A 106 -3.66 7.33 -6.09
N LEU A 107 -4.60 6.45 -6.43
CA LEU A 107 -5.84 6.79 -7.14
C LEU A 107 -6.73 7.81 -6.40
N LEU A 108 -6.55 7.95 -5.09
CA LEU A 108 -7.31 8.87 -4.26
C LEU A 108 -6.55 10.16 -3.90
N ASP A 109 -5.35 10.40 -4.46
CA ASP A 109 -4.44 11.48 -3.97
C ASP A 109 -5.10 12.86 -4.10
N ARG A 110 -5.68 13.14 -5.27
CA ARG A 110 -6.42 14.39 -5.54
C ARG A 110 -7.64 14.59 -4.64
N LYS A 111 -8.23 13.51 -4.11
CA LYS A 111 -9.35 13.60 -3.16
C LYS A 111 -8.86 13.77 -1.73
N ALA A 112 -7.70 13.21 -1.39
CA ALA A 112 -7.07 13.34 -0.08
C ALA A 112 -6.68 14.78 0.26
N GLU A 113 -6.53 15.67 -0.73
CA GLU A 113 -6.31 17.10 -0.51
C GLU A 113 -7.53 17.84 0.05
N LYS A 114 -8.73 17.26 -0.06
CA LYS A 114 -9.97 17.88 0.43
C LYS A 114 -10.16 17.54 1.90
N ALA A 115 -10.17 18.57 2.75
CA ALA A 115 -10.27 18.43 4.22
C ALA A 115 -11.53 17.69 4.72
N GLU A 116 -12.57 17.54 3.91
CA GLU A 116 -13.83 16.87 4.25
C GLU A 116 -13.98 15.48 3.60
N TYR A 117 -12.92 14.94 2.99
CA TYR A 117 -12.96 13.64 2.33
C TYR A 117 -12.15 12.60 3.11
N GLY A 118 -12.71 11.40 3.29
CA GLY A 118 -12.04 10.29 3.93
C GLY A 118 -12.87 9.00 3.87
N SER A 119 -12.21 7.87 4.09
CA SER A 119 -12.88 6.57 4.32
C SER A 119 -13.18 6.34 5.81
N TYR A 120 -12.56 7.12 6.68
CA TYR A 120 -12.60 6.99 8.13
C TYR A 120 -12.84 8.35 8.80
N LYS A 121 -13.61 8.39 9.89
CA LYS A 121 -13.87 9.60 10.67
C LYS A 121 -13.43 9.42 12.13
N TYR A 122 -12.52 10.26 12.60
CA TYR A 122 -12.02 10.24 13.97
C TYR A 122 -11.98 11.64 14.59
N ARG A 123 -12.55 11.77 15.79
CA ARG A 123 -12.65 13.06 16.53
C ARG A 123 -13.16 14.22 15.66
N GLY A 124 -14.12 13.94 14.78
CA GLY A 124 -14.74 14.92 13.90
C GLY A 124 -13.98 15.18 12.59
N LYS A 125 -12.78 14.66 12.41
CA LYS A 125 -11.98 14.81 11.18
C LYS A 125 -12.15 13.58 10.28
N TRP A 126 -12.30 13.82 8.98
CA TRP A 126 -12.29 12.77 7.96
C TRP A 126 -10.85 12.54 7.49
N GLU A 127 -10.46 11.27 7.39
CA GLU A 127 -9.12 10.86 7.02
C GLU A 127 -9.18 9.67 6.05
N LEU A 128 -8.12 9.53 5.25
CA LEU A 128 -7.88 8.39 4.38
C LEU A 128 -6.68 7.63 4.96
N LEU A 129 -6.85 6.32 5.14
CA LEU A 129 -5.86 5.38 5.67
C LEU A 129 -5.60 4.27 4.66
#